data_AF-A0A3D2SV18-F1
#
_entry.id   AF-A0A3D2SV18-F1
#
_cell.length_a   1.000
_cell.length_b   1.000
_cell.length_c   1.000
_cell.angle_alpha   90.00
_cell.angle_beta   90.00
_cell.angle_gamma   90.00
#
_symmetry.space_group_name_H-M   'P 1'
#
loop_
_entity.id
_entity.type
_entity.pdbx_description
1 polymer ?
#
loop_
_entity_poly.entity_id
_entity_poly.type
_entity_poly.pdbx_seq_one_letter_code
_entity_poly.pdbx_strand_id
1 'polypeptide(L)' 'SKIASLIKNSGLDNMQGQKIQKLKRQALHAKEIHFIHPRTGKPMHFTCDLPSELQSLWA' A
#
# COMPACT_ATOMS: atom_id res chain seq x y z
N SER A 1 -16.07 4.04 17.73
CA SER A 1 -15.18 5.11 17.23
C SER A 1 -15.42 5.31 15.74
N LYS A 2 -15.08 6.46 15.16
CA LYS A 2 -15.23 6.75 13.71
C LYS A 2 -14.54 5.70 12.81
N ILE A 3 -13.46 5.09 13.31
CA ILE A 3 -12.71 4.03 12.63
C ILE A 3 -13.53 2.74 12.51
N ALA A 4 -14.26 2.34 13.57
CA ALA A 4 -15.10 1.14 13.55
C ALA A 4 -16.25 1.26 12.54
N SER A 5 -16.84 2.45 12.36
CA SER A 5 -17.89 2.65 11.35
C SER A 5 -17.34 2.66 9.93
N LEU A 6 -16.11 3.15 9.71
CA LEU A 6 -15.45 3.10 8.40
C LEU A 6 -15.17 1.65 7.97
N ILE A 7 -14.73 0.79 8.89
CA ILE A 7 -14.50 -0.63 8.61
C ILE A 7 -15.83 -1.32 8.26
N LYS A 8 -16.90 -1.06 9.03
CA LYS A 8 -18.23 -1.60 8.76
C LYS A 8 -18.73 -1.28 7.34
N ASN A 9 -18.35 -0.12 6.80
CA ASN A 9 -18.77 0.33 5.47
C ASN A 9 -17.75 -0.01 4.36
N SER A 10 -16.61 -0.60 4.70
CA SER A 10 -15.49 -0.84 3.78
C SER A 10 -15.54 -2.20 3.06
N GLY A 11 -16.49 -3.07 3.40
CA GLY A 11 -16.57 -4.44 2.88
C GLY A 11 -15.45 -5.37 3.37
N LEU A 12 -14.57 -4.89 4.24
CA LEU A 12 -13.52 -5.68 4.87
C LEU A 12 -14.09 -6.57 5.97
N ASP A 13 -13.56 -7.79 6.10
CA ASP A 13 -13.81 -8.60 7.29
C ASP A 13 -13.16 -7.97 8.53
N ASN A 14 -13.62 -8.39 9.72
CA ASN A 14 -13.14 -7.84 10.98
C ASN A 14 -11.64 -8.09 11.23
N MET A 15 -11.04 -9.12 10.63
CA MET A 15 -9.63 -9.44 10.81
C MET A 15 -8.74 -8.54 9.97
N GLN A 16 -9.09 -8.34 8.70
CA GLN A 16 -8.43 -7.41 7.78
C GLN A 16 -8.54 -5.97 8.30
N GLY A 17 -9.73 -5.57 8.77
CA GLY A 17 -9.94 -4.25 9.38
C GLY A 17 -9.08 -4.01 10.63
N GLN A 18 -8.83 -5.04 11.45
CA GLN A 18 -7.91 -4.94 12.59
C GLN A 18 -6.44 -4.86 12.17
N LYS A 19 -6.02 -5.63 11.16
CA LYS A 19 -4.65 -5.56 10.63
C LYS A 19 -4.35 -4.18 10.05
N ILE A 20 -5.29 -3.61 9.29
CA ILE A 20 -5.16 -2.25 8.73
C ILE A 20 -5.13 -1.19 9.83
N GLN A 21 -5.92 -1.32 10.90
CA GLN A 21 -5.87 -0.40 12.04
C GLN A 21 -4.50 -0.35 12.74
N LYS A 22 -3.73 -1.44 12.69
CA LYS A 22 -2.39 -1.50 13.30
C LYS A 22 -1.33 -0.78 12.45
N LEU A 23 -1.62 -0.49 11.18
CA LEU A 23 -0.70 0.25 10.33
C LEU A 23 -0.60 1.70 10.82
N LYS A 24 0.63 2.18 11.00
CA LYS A 24 0.90 3.58 11.37
C LYS A 24 0.87 4.54 10.17
N ARG A 25 0.50 4.03 8.99
CA ARG A 25 0.50 4.72 7.71
C ARG A 25 -0.54 4.09 6.78
N GLN A 26 -0.79 4.73 5.64
CA GLN A 26 -1.63 4.18 4.58
C GLN A 26 -1.10 2.85 4.02
N ALA A 27 -2.01 1.93 3.71
CA ALA A 27 -1.74 0.72 2.94
C ALA A 27 -1.59 1.04 1.44
N LEU A 28 -0.64 1.93 1.11
CA LEU A 28 -0.33 2.36 -0.25
C LEU A 28 1.15 2.09 -0.55
N HIS A 29 1.43 1.54 -1.72
CA HIS A 29 2.79 1.26 -2.20
C HIS A 29 2.86 1.40 -3.72
N ALA A 30 3.74 2.28 -4.21
CA ALA A 30 4.05 2.39 -5.62
C ALA A 30 5.11 1.34 -5.98
N LYS A 31 4.69 0.24 -6.61
CA LYS A 31 5.56 -0.89 -6.97
C LYS A 31 6.64 -0.52 -7.98
N GLU A 32 6.31 0.40 -8.87
CA GLU A 32 7.17 0.78 -9.98
C GLU A 32 7.02 2.25 -10.37
N ILE A 33 8.05 2.78 -11.01
CA ILE A 33 8.05 4.10 -11.62
C ILE A 33 8.76 4.04 -12.96
N HIS A 34 8.19 4.74 -13.94
CA HIS A 34 8.68 4.82 -15.30
C HIS A 34 8.78 6.28 -15.70
N PHE A 35 9.94 6.69 -16.22
CA PHE A 35 10.13 8.06 -16.70
C PHE A 35 11.29 8.14 -17.69
N ILE A 36 11.36 9.28 -18.39
CA ILE A 36 12.50 9.60 -19.25
C ILE A 36 13.57 10.29 -18.41
N HIS A 37 14.79 9.74 -18.39
CA HIS A 37 15.87 10.30 -17.59
C HIS A 37 16.23 11.72 -18.09
N PRO A 38 16.17 12.75 -17.22
CA PRO A 38 16.16 14.14 -17.65
C PRO A 38 17.47 14.60 -18.32
N ARG A 39 18.59 13.94 -18.03
CA ARG A 39 19.89 14.27 -18.65
C ARG A 39 20.20 13.45 -19.90
N THR A 40 19.75 12.20 -19.96
CA THR A 40 20.20 11.25 -20.99
C THR A 40 19.12 10.95 -22.01
N GLY A 41 17.87 11.34 -21.76
CA GLY A 41 16.73 11.08 -22.64
C GLY A 41 16.32 9.60 -22.70
N LYS A 42 16.99 8.72 -21.94
CA LYS A 42 16.72 7.28 -21.98
C LYS A 42 15.49 6.94 -21.14
N PRO A 43 14.59 6.05 -21.61
CA PRO A 43 13.54 5.51 -20.78
C PRO A 43 14.17 4.71 -19.63
N MET A 44 13.67 4.94 -18.43
CA MET A 44 14.07 4.21 -17.23
C MET A 44 12.84 3.61 -16.55
N HIS A 45 13.02 2.41 -16.02
CA HIS A 45 12.04 1.66 -15.24
C HIS A 45 12.71 1.20 -13.96
N PHE A 46 12.08 1.52 -12.83
CA PHE A 46 12.51 1.07 -11.53
C PHE A 46 11.38 0.34 -10.85
N THR A 47 11.71 -0.72 -10.12
CA THR A 47 10.79 -1.50 -9.31
C THR A 47 11.31 -1.58 -7.89
N CYS A 48 10.43 -1.82 -6.92
CA CYS A 48 10.79 -2.07 -5.54
C CYS A 48 9.90 -3.15 -4.93
N ASP A 49 10.36 -3.86 -3.91
CA ASP A 49 9.57 -4.92 -3.29
C ASP A 49 8.48 -4.37 -2.37
N LEU A 50 7.38 -5.13 -2.26
CA LEU A 50 6.30 -4.79 -1.35
C LEU A 50 6.85 -4.82 0.09
N PRO A 51 6.65 -3.78 0.91
CA PRO A 51 7.09 -3.78 2.30
C PRO A 51 6.54 -4.98 3.08
N SER A 52 7.37 -5.61 3.90
CA SER A 52 7.03 -6.82 4.68
C SER A 52 5.76 -6.65 5.54
N GLU A 53 5.57 -5.47 6.10
CA GLU A 53 4.38 -5.10 6.87
C GLU A 53 3.09 -5.17 6.03
N LEU A 54 3.15 -4.76 4.74
CA LEU A 54 2.01 -4.85 3.83
C LEU A 54 1.82 -6.28 3.29
N GLN A 55 2.90 -7.04 3.08
CA GLN A 55 2.81 -8.47 2.74
C GLN A 55 1.99 -9.25 3.78
N SER A 56 2.17 -8.89 5.06
CA SER A 56 1.51 -9.56 6.20
C SER A 56 0.00 -9.26 6.31
N LEU A 57 -0.54 -8.32 5.53
CA LEU A 57 -1.97 -8.00 5.56
C LEU A 57 -2.84 -9.13 4.99
N TRP A 58 -2.35 -9.79 3.94
CA TRP A 58 -3.12 -10.77 3.15
C TRP A 58 -2.71 -12.22 3.37
N ALA A 59 -1.62 -12.46 4.10
CA ALA A 59 -1.26 -13.77 4.64
C ALA A 59 -2.19 -14.16 5.80
#